data_AF-A0A397JF79-F1
#
_entry.id   AF-A0A397JF79-F1
#
_cell.length_a   1.000
_cell.length_b   1.000
_cell.length_c   1.000
_cell.angle_alpha   90.00
_cell.angle_beta   90.00
_cell.angle_gamma   90.00
#
_symmetry.space_group_name_H-M   'P 1'
#
loop_
_entity.id
_entity.type
_entity.pdbx_description
1 polymer ?
#
loop_
_entity_poly.entity_id
_entity_poly.type
_entity_poly.pdbx_seq_one_letter_code
_entity_poly.pdbx_strand_id
1 'polypeptide(L)'
;MSQEIEKLVYCPKEHFIKEFVTWDDEIDEIIRKSQIVSIYEKVHWIPYDNFQIIKHVADGDHGSVYSAEIENGIKSDWNFIKQDWG
;
A
#
# COMPACT_ATOMS: atom_id res chain seq x y z
N MET A 1 -22.73 -8.60 -31.64
CA MET A 1 -21.52 -9.27 -31.11
C MET A 1 -20.53 -8.18 -30.79
N SER A 2 -20.71 -7.54 -29.64
CA SER A 2 -19.95 -6.35 -29.25
C SER A 2 -18.52 -6.74 -28.92
N GLN A 3 -17.59 -6.15 -29.64
CA GLN A 3 -16.18 -6.11 -29.28
C GLN A 3 -16.01 -5.27 -28.01
N GLU A 4 -15.11 -5.72 -27.16
CA GLU A 4 -14.35 -4.92 -26.19
C GLU A 4 -15.14 -4.30 -25.03
N ILE A 5 -15.62 -5.16 -24.14
CA ILE A 5 -15.59 -4.84 -22.70
C ILE A 5 -14.27 -5.39 -22.14
N GLU A 6 -13.14 -4.95 -22.70
CA GLU A 6 -11.85 -4.97 -22.01
C GLU A 6 -11.81 -3.79 -21.02
N LYS A 7 -12.80 -3.73 -20.14
CA LYS A 7 -12.54 -3.30 -18.76
C LYS A 7 -12.05 -4.52 -17.99
N LEU A 8 -11.00 -5.17 -18.52
CA LEU A 8 -10.19 -6.01 -17.67
C LEU A 8 -9.41 -5.04 -16.80
N VAL A 9 -9.95 -4.86 -15.60
CA VAL A 9 -9.33 -4.29 -14.42
C VAL A 9 -7.83 -4.60 -14.47
N TYR A 10 -7.05 -3.63 -14.96
CA TYR A 10 -5.60 -3.68 -14.87
C TYR A 10 -5.29 -3.63 -13.38
N CYS A 11 -5.04 -4.81 -12.82
CA CYS A 11 -4.81 -4.98 -11.40
C CYS A 11 -3.36 -4.56 -11.14
N PRO A 12 -3.09 -3.60 -10.23
CA PRO A 12 -1.72 -3.18 -9.88
C PRO A 12 -0.82 -4.30 -9.35
N LYS A 13 -1.33 -5.54 -9.22
CA LYS A 13 -0.65 -6.76 -8.80
C LYS A 13 0.81 -6.83 -9.27
N GLU A 14 1.05 -6.67 -10.57
CA GLU A 14 2.40 -6.88 -11.12
C GLU A 14 3.39 -5.77 -10.73
N HIS A 15 2.90 -4.56 -10.47
CA HIS A 15 3.74 -3.43 -10.07
C HIS A 15 3.96 -3.36 -8.55
N PHE A 16 2.91 -3.61 -7.76
CA PHE A 16 3.05 -3.72 -6.30
C PHE A 16 4.00 -4.88 -5.94
N ILE A 17 3.75 -6.09 -6.44
CA ILE A 17 4.55 -7.29 -6.08
C ILE A 17 6.05 -7.14 -6.42
N LYS A 18 6.43 -6.28 -7.38
CA LYS A 18 7.85 -6.05 -7.73
C LYS A 18 8.58 -5.07 -6.81
N GLU A 19 7.89 -4.13 -6.18
CA GLU A 19 8.51 -3.17 -5.25
C GLU A 19 8.64 -3.76 -3.84
N PHE A 20 7.73 -4.66 -3.47
CA PHE A 20 7.74 -5.33 -2.18
C PHE A 20 8.60 -6.60 -2.29
N VAL A 21 9.81 -6.56 -1.71
CA VAL A 21 10.64 -7.75 -1.49
C VAL A 21 9.75 -8.84 -0.90
N THR A 22 9.63 -9.98 -1.59
CA THR A 22 8.79 -11.13 -1.21
C THR A 22 8.62 -11.26 0.29
N TRP A 23 7.42 -10.94 0.80
CA TRP A 23 7.10 -10.91 2.22
C TRP A 23 6.68 -12.32 2.68
N ASP A 24 6.22 -12.38 3.93
CA ASP A 24 5.45 -13.52 4.44
C ASP A 24 4.14 -13.68 3.64
N ASP A 25 3.85 -14.92 3.22
CA ASP A 25 2.69 -15.25 2.38
C ASP A 25 1.36 -14.79 2.99
N GLU A 26 1.24 -14.73 4.32
CA GLU A 26 0.03 -14.31 5.02
C GLU A 26 -0.21 -12.80 4.89
N ILE A 27 0.85 -12.00 5.02
CA ILE A 27 0.80 -10.54 4.86
C ILE A 27 0.42 -10.18 3.43
N ASP A 28 1.03 -10.85 2.46
CA ASP A 28 0.73 -10.66 1.05
C ASP A 28 -0.74 -11.00 0.73
N GLU A 29 -1.30 -12.05 1.34
CA GLU A 29 -2.72 -12.38 1.16
C GLU A 29 -3.64 -11.30 1.73
N ILE A 30 -3.33 -10.73 2.90
CA ILE A 30 -4.11 -9.67 3.55
C ILE A 30 -4.15 -8.41 2.67
N ILE A 31 -2.98 -7.95 2.21
CA ILE A 31 -2.87 -6.77 1.34
C ILE A 31 -3.67 -7.00 0.05
N ARG A 32 -3.50 -8.19 -0.56
CA ARG A 32 -4.22 -8.55 -1.79
C ARG A 32 -5.73 -8.55 -1.58
N LYS A 33 -6.23 -9.12 -0.47
CA LYS A 33 -7.67 -9.13 -0.16
C LYS A 33 -8.20 -7.71 0.02
N SER A 34 -7.50 -6.85 0.74
CA SER A 34 -7.90 -5.45 0.91
C SER A 34 -8.04 -4.71 -0.42
N GLN A 35 -7.05 -4.87 -1.32
CA GLN A 35 -7.06 -4.19 -2.62
C GLN A 35 -8.15 -4.70 -3.58
N ILE A 36 -8.60 -5.95 -3.43
CA ILE A 36 -9.72 -6.51 -4.21
C ILE A 36 -11.06 -5.98 -3.71
N VAL A 37 -11.22 -5.89 -2.38
CA VAL A 37 -12.49 -5.56 -1.74
C VAL A 37 -12.81 -4.07 -1.84
N SER A 38 -11.81 -3.20 -1.75
CA SER A 38 -12.03 -1.75 -1.73
C SER A 38 -11.20 -1.02 -2.77
N ILE A 39 -11.90 -0.23 -3.60
CA ILE A 39 -11.27 0.66 -4.57
C ILE A 39 -10.77 1.96 -3.93
N TYR A 40 -11.35 2.36 -2.80
CA TYR A 40 -11.07 3.64 -2.12
C TYR A 40 -10.20 3.48 -0.88
N GLU A 41 -10.32 2.36 -0.17
CA GLU A 41 -9.64 2.09 1.09
C GLU A 41 -8.72 0.89 0.94
N LYS A 42 -7.53 1.15 0.37
CA LYS A 42 -6.51 0.12 0.20
C LYS A 42 -5.57 0.13 1.41
N VAL A 43 -5.32 -1.04 1.96
CA VAL A 43 -4.25 -1.24 2.92
C VAL A 43 -2.91 -1.11 2.19
N HIS A 44 -2.06 -0.24 2.72
CA HIS A 44 -0.71 -0.03 2.24
C HIS A 44 0.28 -0.55 3.27
N TRP A 45 1.29 -1.25 2.79
CA TRP A 45 2.42 -1.65 3.62
C TRP A 45 3.52 -0.59 3.53
N ILE A 46 4.05 -0.18 4.68
CA ILE A 46 5.13 0.82 4.77
C ILE A 46 6.24 0.20 5.62
N PRO A 47 7.44 -0.04 5.04
CA PRO A 47 8.59 -0.51 5.79
C PRO A 47 8.90 0.42 6.97
N TYR A 48 9.27 -0.16 8.11
CA TYR A 48 9.55 0.61 9.31
C TYR A 48 10.67 1.65 9.10
N ASP A 49 11.69 1.29 8.33
CA ASP A 49 12.84 2.14 8.05
C ASP A 49 12.49 3.42 7.26
N ASN A 50 11.28 3.49 6.67
CA ASN A 50 10.79 4.69 5.99
C ASN A 50 10.25 5.75 6.95
N PHE A 51 10.02 5.40 8.22
CA PHE A 51 9.56 6.34 9.23
C PHE A 51 10.73 7.17 9.79
N GLN A 52 10.57 8.48 9.77
CA GLN A 52 11.51 9.46 10.29
C GLN A 52 10.90 10.20 11.48
N ILE A 53 11.76 10.79 12.32
CA ILE A 53 11.33 11.65 13.45
C ILE A 53 10.29 10.94 14.34
N ILE A 54 10.61 9.70 14.75
CA ILE A 54 9.71 8.90 15.59
C ILE A 54 9.68 9.50 17.01
N LYS A 55 8.51 9.95 17.45
CA LYS A 55 8.31 10.60 18.76
C LYS A 55 7.25 9.87 19.56
N HIS A 56 7.54 9.61 20.82
CA HIS A 56 6.55 9.11 21.77
C HIS A 56 5.47 10.17 21.99
N VAL A 57 4.21 9.73 22.03
CA VAL A 57 3.04 10.59 22.25
C VAL A 57 2.42 10.28 23.61
N ALA A 58 2.12 9.02 23.88
CA ALA A 58 1.49 8.58 25.13
C ALA A 58 1.63 7.07 25.31
N ASP A 59 1.55 6.63 26.57
CA ASP A 59 1.34 5.22 26.89
C ASP A 59 -0.15 4.99 27.20
N GLY A 60 -0.72 3.92 26.66
CA GLY A 60 -2.06 3.46 26.98
C GLY A 60 -2.05 2.01 27.46
N ASP A 61 -3.21 1.55 27.92
CA ASP A 61 -3.35 0.21 28.52
C ASP A 61 -3.02 -0.93 27.54
N HIS A 62 -3.16 -0.69 26.23
CA HIS A 62 -2.93 -1.67 25.16
C HIS A 62 -1.65 -1.41 24.35
N GLY A 63 -0.81 -0.48 24.80
CA GLY A 63 0.46 -0.15 24.15
C GLY A 63 0.74 1.36 24.07
N SER A 64 1.88 1.68 23.50
CA SER A 64 2.36 3.07 23.36
C SER A 64 2.02 3.63 21.97
N VAL A 65 1.68 4.92 21.94
CA VAL A 65 1.39 5.67 20.72
C VAL A 65 2.62 6.50 20.35
N TYR A 66 3.00 6.44 19.07
CA TYR A 66 4.08 7.21 18.49
C TYR A 66 3.60 7.99 17.27
N SER A 67 4.19 9.15 17.03
CA SER A 67 4.09 9.88 15.76
C SER A 67 5.38 9.70 14.96
N ALA A 68 5.26 9.76 13.63
CA ALA A 68 6.38 9.70 12.71
C ALA A 68 6.05 10.47 11.43
N GLU A 69 7.10 10.91 10.74
CA GLU A 69 7.04 11.50 9.40
C GLU A 69 7.46 10.44 8.37
N ILE A 70 6.91 10.50 7.15
CA ILE A 70 7.29 9.61 6.05
C ILE A 70 7.89 10.48 4.96
N GLU A 71 9.19 10.28 4.66
CA GLU A 71 9.97 11.17 3.80
C GLU A 71 9.38 11.33 2.38
N ASN A 72 8.84 10.25 1.81
CA ASN A 72 8.26 10.24 0.46
C ASN A 72 6.73 10.23 0.45
N GLY A 73 6.09 10.49 1.60
CA GLY A 73 4.64 10.39 1.75
C GLY A 73 4.10 8.97 1.53
N ILE A 74 2.78 8.86 1.42
CA ILE A 74 2.08 7.61 1.12
C ILE A 74 1.79 7.59 -0.37
N LYS A 75 2.30 6.57 -1.06
CA LYS A 75 1.98 6.28 -2.46
C LYS A 75 0.49 5.97 -2.57
N SER A 76 -0.31 6.84 -3.21
CA SER A 76 -1.76 6.66 -3.31
C SER A 76 -2.20 6.16 -4.68
N ASP A 77 -1.58 6.70 -5.74
CA ASP A 77 -2.05 6.51 -7.11
C ASP A 77 -0.91 6.19 -8.06
N TRP A 78 -1.04 5.11 -8.81
CA TRP A 78 -0.07 4.77 -9.85
C TRP A 78 -0.33 5.63 -11.09
N ASN A 79 0.68 6.40 -11.49
CA ASN A 79 0.63 7.15 -12.74
C ASN A 79 1.05 6.24 -13.91
N PHE A 80 0.07 5.80 -14.70
CA PHE A 80 0.31 4.94 -15.87
C PHE A 80 1.22 5.54 -16.95
N ILE A 81 1.24 6.87 -17.08
CA ILE A 81 2.03 7.56 -18.11
C ILE A 81 3.50 7.63 -17.67
N LYS A 82 3.74 7.96 -16.40
CA LYS A 82 5.09 8.08 -15.83
C LYS A 82 5.66 6.75 -15.36
N GLN A 83 4.81 5.74 -15.18
CA GLN A 83 5.14 4.46 -14.54
C GLN A 83 5.78 4.68 -13.16
N ASP A 84 5.17 5.55 -12.37
CA ASP A 84 5.63 5.92 -11.03
C ASP A 84 4.43 6.21 -10.13
N TRP A 85 4.65 6.18 -8.81
CA TRP A 85 3.66 6.57 -7.82
C TRP A 85 3.55 8.10 -7.73
N GLY A 86 2.31 8.59 -7.63
CA GLY A 86 1.99 9.98 -7.29
C GLY A 86 1.76 10.18 -5.81
#